data_AF-A0AAU5ZJS3-F1
#
_entry.id   AF-A0AAU5ZJS3-F1
#
_cell.length_a   1.000
_cell.length_b   1.000
_cell.length_c   1.000
_cell.angle_alpha   90.00
_cell.angle_beta   90.00
_cell.angle_gamma   90.00
#
_symmetry.space_group_name_H-M   'P 1'
#
loop_
_entity.id
_entity.type
_entity.pdbx_description
1 polymer ?
#
loop_
_entity_poly.entity_id
_entity_poly.type
_entity_poly.pdbx_seq_one_letter_code
_entity_poly.pdbx_strand_id
1 'polypeptide(L)'
;MTNLLKQAEAVIESLEAKDGGGGWSMTAFSRYRACQLLGVSPYEPIDEDLDADPAELLDQAALEVDRLEVSIDELSWRLAVADALRSAAADIRMVQDARDV
;
A
#
# COMPACT_ATOMS: atom_id res chain seq x y z
N MET A 1 -8.84 5.13 3.95
CA MET A 1 -8.18 4.10 3.12
C MET A 1 -7.23 4.76 2.14
N THR A 2 -7.69 5.74 1.35
CA THR A 2 -6.88 6.48 0.38
C THR A 2 -5.71 7.22 1.03
N ASN A 3 -5.94 7.88 2.18
CA ASN A 3 -4.88 8.55 2.93
C ASN A 3 -3.85 7.55 3.47
N LEU A 4 -4.28 6.40 3.99
CA LEU A 4 -3.39 5.34 4.47
C LEU A 4 -2.52 4.77 3.34
N LEU A 5 -3.11 4.52 2.16
CA LEU A 5 -2.36 4.11 0.98
C LEU A 5 -1.35 5.19 0.56
N LYS A 6 -1.79 6.45 0.51
CA LYS A 6 -0.94 7.61 0.21
C LYS A 6 0.24 7.73 1.18
N GLN A 7 0.00 7.56 2.48
CA GLN A 7 1.04 7.55 3.51
C GLN A 7 2.02 6.40 3.30
N ALA A 8 1.52 5.19 3.04
CA ALA A 8 2.36 4.03 2.77
C ALA A 8 3.26 4.24 1.54
N GLU A 9 2.73 4.85 0.47
CA GLU A 9 3.51 5.21 -0.72
C GLU A 9 4.64 6.20 -0.37
N ALA A 10 4.36 7.23 0.45
CA ALA A 10 5.36 8.21 0.86
C ALA A 10 6.48 7.60 1.71
N VAL A 11 6.13 6.70 2.63
CA VAL A 11 7.11 5.95 3.44
C VAL A 11 8.00 5.10 2.52
N ILE A 12 7.41 4.35 1.59
CA ILE A 12 8.16 3.48 0.67
C ILE A 12 9.06 4.28 -0.26
N GLU A 13 8.59 5.42 -0.77
CA GLU A 13 9.43 6.33 -1.57
C GLU A 13 10.64 6.83 -0.76
N SER A 14 10.44 7.17 0.52
CA SER A 14 11.55 7.54 1.42
C SER A 14 12.54 6.38 1.61
N LEU A 15 12.03 5.16 1.78
CA LEU A 15 12.85 3.96 1.97
C LEU A 15 13.61 3.59 0.69
N GLU A 16 12.99 3.71 -0.48
CA GLU A 16 13.60 3.50 -1.80
C GLU A 16 14.67 4.57 -2.09
N ALA A 17 14.42 5.83 -1.75
CA ALA A 17 15.41 6.91 -1.90
C ALA A 17 16.65 6.70 -1.01
N LYS A 18 16.47 6.10 0.17
CA LYS A 18 17.56 5.73 1.10
C LYS A 18 18.28 4.45 0.67
N ASP A 19 17.64 3.61 -0.15
CA ASP A 19 18.12 2.29 -0.51
C ASP A 19 18.37 2.12 -2.02
N GLY A 20 19.64 2.12 -2.42
CA GLY A 20 20.04 1.91 -3.81
C GLY A 20 19.92 0.45 -4.32
N GLY A 21 19.42 -0.48 -3.51
CA GLY A 21 19.37 -1.91 -3.80
C GLY A 21 18.18 -2.36 -4.66
N GLY A 22 17.18 -1.50 -4.87
CA GLY A 22 16.01 -1.79 -5.70
C GLY A 22 15.03 -2.82 -5.11
N GLY A 23 15.21 -3.25 -3.86
CA GLY A 23 14.31 -4.19 -3.20
C GLY A 23 12.89 -3.65 -3.09
N TRP A 24 12.74 -2.35 -2.83
CA TRP A 24 11.46 -1.66 -2.78
C TRP A 24 10.74 -1.61 -4.14
N SER A 25 11.49 -1.58 -5.25
CA SER A 25 10.92 -1.61 -6.60
C SER A 25 10.19 -2.92 -6.89
N MET A 26 10.52 -4.02 -6.20
CA MET A 26 9.81 -5.30 -6.33
C MET A 26 8.35 -5.25 -5.84
N THR A 27 8.04 -4.31 -4.94
CA THR A 27 6.68 -4.10 -4.42
C THR A 27 5.81 -3.24 -5.35
N ALA A 28 6.40 -2.60 -6.37
CA ALA A 28 5.73 -1.58 -7.17
C ALA A 28 4.48 -2.09 -7.90
N PHE A 29 4.46 -3.36 -8.32
CA PHE A 29 3.32 -3.93 -9.06
C PHE A 29 2.07 -4.04 -8.19
N SER A 30 2.18 -4.64 -7.00
CA SER A 30 1.05 -4.82 -6.08
C SER A 30 0.54 -3.48 -5.55
N ARG A 31 1.46 -2.56 -5.24
CA ARG A 31 1.12 -1.17 -4.87
C ARG A 31 0.37 -0.42 -5.98
N TYR A 32 0.88 -0.49 -7.22
CA TYR A 32 0.23 0.16 -8.35
C TYR A 32 -1.21 -0.33 -8.57
N ARG A 33 -1.46 -1.62 -8.35
CA ARG A 33 -2.82 -2.18 -8.43
C ARG A 33 -3.76 -1.56 -7.41
N ALA A 34 -3.32 -1.39 -6.16
CA ALA A 34 -4.10 -0.73 -5.12
C ALA A 34 -4.38 0.75 -5.48
N CYS A 35 -3.36 1.47 -5.97
CA CYS A 35 -3.49 2.85 -6.43
C CYS A 35 -4.52 2.99 -7.56
N GLN A 36 -4.45 2.13 -8.58
CA GLN A 36 -5.44 2.13 -9.67
C GLN A 36 -6.87 1.91 -9.18
N LEU A 37 -7.08 0.95 -8.28
CA LEU A 37 -8.42 0.60 -7.79
C LEU A 37 -9.04 1.68 -6.90
N LEU A 38 -8.20 2.50 -6.25
CA LEU A 38 -8.62 3.62 -5.40
C LEU A 38 -8.53 4.99 -6.11
N GLY A 39 -8.15 5.02 -7.39
CA GLY A 39 -8.01 6.26 -8.16
C GLY A 39 -6.93 7.21 -7.63
N VAL A 40 -5.89 6.65 -7.01
CA VAL A 40 -4.75 7.39 -6.45
C VAL A 40 -3.62 7.43 -7.47
N SER A 41 -3.03 8.61 -7.66
CA SER A 41 -1.76 8.70 -8.38
C SER A 41 -0.62 8.25 -7.46
N PRO A 42 0.24 7.31 -7.89
CA PRO A 42 1.44 6.96 -7.12
C PRO A 42 2.41 8.16 -7.07
N TYR A 43 3.26 8.18 -6.04
CA TYR A 43 4.32 9.20 -5.85
C TYR A 43 3.83 10.65 -5.78
N GLU A 44 2.63 10.89 -5.22
CA GLU A 44 2.24 12.25 -4.87
C GLU A 44 3.06 12.74 -3.66
N PRO A 45 3.61 13.98 -3.70
CA PRO A 45 4.32 14.52 -2.55
C PRO A 45 3.36 14.68 -1.38
N ILE A 46 3.70 14.06 -0.25
CA ILE A 46 2.90 14.07 0.97
C ILE A 46 3.80 14.49 2.14
N ASP A 47 3.30 15.38 2.97
CA ASP A 47 3.96 15.91 4.18
C ASP A 47 3.42 15.17 5.41
N GLU A 48 3.58 13.84 5.42
CA GLU A 48 3.10 12.95 6.48
C GLU A 48 4.26 12.22 7.18
N ASP A 49 3.94 11.54 8.28
CA ASP A 49 4.88 10.77 9.07
C ASP A 49 5.52 9.64 8.23
N LEU A 50 6.83 9.75 8.05
CA LEU A 50 7.65 8.83 7.25
C LEU A 50 8.26 7.68 8.07
N ASP A 51 8.00 7.64 9.38
CA ASP A 51 8.55 6.61 10.29
C ASP A 51 7.53 5.47 10.57
N ALA A 52 6.33 5.53 9.99
CA ALA A 52 5.32 4.48 10.11
C ALA A 52 5.71 3.19 9.34
N ASP A 53 5.15 2.03 9.74
CA ASP A 53 5.30 0.79 8.95
C ASP A 53 4.32 0.80 7.76
N PRO A 54 4.82 0.82 6.50
CA PRO A 54 3.96 0.84 5.33
C PRO A 54 3.08 -0.42 5.20
N ALA A 55 3.52 -1.58 5.70
CA ALA A 55 2.70 -2.78 5.69
C ALA A 55 1.50 -2.68 6.64
N GLU A 56 1.71 -2.11 7.84
CA GLU A 56 0.62 -1.85 8.79
C GLU A 56 -0.40 -0.84 8.25
N LEU A 57 0.07 0.23 7.60
CA LEU A 57 -0.80 1.23 6.96
C LEU A 57 -1.72 0.60 5.91
N LEU A 58 -1.18 -0.30 5.08
CA LEU A 58 -1.97 -1.00 4.06
C LEU A 58 -2.97 -2.00 4.64
N ASP A 59 -2.61 -2.72 5.71
CA ASP A 59 -3.54 -3.60 6.40
C ASP A 59 -4.68 -2.81 7.05
N GLN A 60 -4.37 -1.65 7.66
CA GLN A 60 -5.39 -0.74 8.17
C GLN A 60 -6.31 -0.24 7.05
N ALA A 61 -5.75 0.11 5.89
CA ALA A 61 -6.54 0.50 4.73
C ALA A 61 -7.47 -0.63 4.27
N ALA A 62 -6.99 -1.89 4.27
CA ALA A 62 -7.80 -3.05 3.90
C ALA A 62 -8.95 -3.27 4.90
N LEU A 63 -8.69 -3.11 6.20
CA LEU A 63 -9.72 -3.20 7.25
C LEU A 63 -10.79 -2.12 7.10
N GLU A 64 -10.41 -0.91 6.69
CA GLU A 64 -11.39 0.15 6.40
C GLU A 64 -12.24 -0.19 5.17
N VAL A 65 -11.64 -0.76 4.12
CA VAL A 65 -12.36 -1.23 2.92
C VAL A 65 -13.35 -2.34 3.27
N ASP A 66 -12.96 -3.29 4.13
CA ASP A 66 -13.86 -4.37 4.57
C ASP A 66 -15.12 -3.84 5.25
N ARG A 67 -15.01 -2.72 5.97
CA ARG A 67 -16.11 -2.09 6.73
C ARG A 67 -17.03 -1.24 5.87
N LEU A 68 -16.70 -0.99 4.60
CA LEU A 68 -17.58 -0.26 3.70
C LEU A 68 -18.85 -1.07 3.44
N GLU A 69 -20.00 -0.48 3.76
CA GLU A 69 -21.28 -0.93 3.26
C GLU A 69 -21.39 -0.51 1.79
N VAL A 70 -21.43 -1.50 0.89
CA VAL A 70 -21.50 -1.30 -0.56
C VAL A 70 -22.68 -2.06 -1.14
N SER A 71 -23.15 -1.61 -2.29
CA SER A 71 -24.16 -2.35 -3.06
C SER A 71 -23.60 -3.70 -3.57
N ILE A 72 -24.49 -4.60 -4.00
CA ILE A 72 -24.07 -5.88 -4.60
C ILE A 72 -23.21 -5.67 -5.87
N ASP A 73 -23.48 -4.61 -6.62
CA ASP A 73 -22.77 -4.27 -7.85
C ASP A 73 -21.32 -3.83 -7.56
N GLU A 74 -21.09 -3.20 -6.41
CA GLU A 74 -19.79 -2.71 -5.95
C GLU A 74 -19.03 -3.74 -5.10
N LEU A 75 -19.64 -4.88 -4.77
CA LEU A 75 -19.02 -5.91 -3.93
C LEU A 75 -17.71 -6.42 -4.54
N SER A 76 -17.69 -6.62 -5.86
CA SER A 76 -16.50 -7.08 -6.59
C SER A 76 -15.34 -6.09 -6.47
N TRP A 77 -15.62 -4.79 -6.58
CA TRP A 77 -14.63 -3.73 -6.39
C TRP A 77 -14.07 -3.73 -4.97
N ARG A 78 -14.94 -3.79 -3.95
CA ARG A 78 -14.52 -3.80 -2.54
C ARG A 78 -13.59 -4.98 -2.24
N LEU A 79 -13.93 -6.18 -2.73
CA LEU A 79 -13.10 -7.36 -2.58
C LEU A 79 -11.75 -7.21 -3.29
N ALA A 80 -11.74 -6.69 -4.52
CA ALA A 80 -10.52 -6.47 -5.28
C ALA A 80 -9.59 -5.45 -4.62
N VAL A 81 -10.14 -4.37 -4.06
CA VAL A 81 -9.37 -3.36 -3.32
C VAL A 81 -8.74 -3.98 -2.06
N ALA A 82 -9.54 -4.68 -1.26
CA ALA A 82 -9.05 -5.27 -0.02
C ALA A 82 -7.96 -6.33 -0.29
N ASP A 83 -8.12 -7.13 -1.33
CA ASP A 83 -7.11 -8.12 -1.77
C ASP A 83 -5.82 -7.45 -2.27
N ALA A 84 -5.93 -6.39 -3.07
CA ALA A 84 -4.78 -5.65 -3.57
C ALA A 84 -3.96 -5.01 -2.44
N LEU A 85 -4.64 -4.42 -1.44
CA LEU A 85 -3.99 -3.83 -0.26
C LEU A 85 -3.25 -4.87 0.57
N ARG A 86 -3.87 -6.02 0.86
CA ARG A 86 -3.23 -7.11 1.62
C ARG A 86 -2.07 -7.73 0.86
N SER A 87 -2.18 -7.89 -0.45
CA SER A 87 -1.11 -8.39 -1.30
C SER A 87 0.09 -7.45 -1.28
N ALA A 88 -0.15 -6.14 -1.40
CA ALA A 88 0.92 -5.14 -1.30
C ALA A 88 1.59 -5.16 0.09
N ALA A 89 0.81 -5.26 1.18
CA ALA A 89 1.35 -5.38 2.53
C ALA A 89 2.23 -6.63 2.70
N ALA A 90 1.82 -7.77 2.13
CA ALA A 90 2.60 -9.01 2.16
C ALA A 90 3.93 -8.89 1.40
N ASP A 91 3.92 -8.28 0.20
CA ASP A 91 5.15 -8.06 -0.58
C ASP A 91 6.13 -7.13 0.16
N ILE A 92 5.62 -6.09 0.82
CA ILE A 92 6.42 -5.17 1.63
C ILE A 92 7.08 -5.90 2.80
N ARG A 93 6.34 -6.73 3.53
CA ARG A 93 6.91 -7.54 4.63
C ARG A 93 8.00 -8.46 4.14
N MET A 94 7.80 -9.11 2.98
CA MET A 94 8.82 -9.97 2.39
C MET A 94 10.11 -9.18 2.09
N VAL A 95 10.01 -7.93 1.62
CA VAL A 95 11.18 -7.08 1.40
C VAL A 95 11.81 -6.62 2.71
N GLN A 96 11.02 -6.25 3.73
CA GLN A 96 11.53 -5.89 5.05
C GLN A 96 12.27 -7.06 5.71
N ASP A 97 11.65 -8.24 5.75
CA ASP A 97 12.24 -9.47 6.30
C ASP A 97 13.56 -9.84 5.62
N ALA A 98 13.65 -9.64 4.29
CA ALA A 98 14.87 -9.91 3.53
C ALA A 98 16.01 -8.90 3.79
N ARG A 99 15.72 -7.74 4.39
CA ARG A 99 16.73 -6.74 4.79
C ARG A 99 17.21 -6.92 6.22
N ASP A 100 16.37 -7.48 7.08
CA ASP A 100 16.66 -7.67 8.51
C ASP A 100 17.55 -8.91 8.81
N VAL A 101 17.93 -9.67 7.77
CA VAL A 101 18.83 -10.85 7.82
C VAL A 101 20.30 -10.53 7.59
#